data_AF-X1HYE9-F1
#
_entry.id   AF-X1HYE9-F1
#
_cell.length_a   1.000
_cell.length_b   1.000
_cell.length_c   1.000
_cell.angle_alpha   90.00
_cell.angle_beta   90.00
_cell.angle_gamma   90.00
#
_symmetry.space_group_name_H-M   'P 1'
#
loop_
_entity.id
_entity.type
_entity.pdbx_description
1 polymer ?
#
loop_
_entity_poly.entity_id
_entity_poly.type
_entity_poly.pdbx_seq_one_letter_code
_entity_poly.pdbx_strand_id
1 'polypeptide(L)'
;MEQLRKDQVKVKSEETKEAEQKKDTNLEFIDDVIEQIEKKFGPGSATTLESDKIFSHVPGYISTQCTALDWAIGREGVPLGRLTEISGTEATSKTALGIHILAECQKQGGVAILIDTEHAFDPPWARKLGLDTRHL
;
A
#
# COMPACT_ATOMS: atom_id res chain seq x y z
N MET A 1 57.24 4.05 5.43
CA MET A 1 56.14 3.09 5.17
C MET A 1 55.06 3.13 6.26
N GLU A 2 55.41 3.23 7.54
CA GLU A 2 54.41 3.23 8.63
C GLU A 2 53.66 4.56 8.82
N GLN A 3 54.32 5.71 8.60
CA GLN A 3 53.67 7.04 8.59
C GLN A 3 52.57 7.12 7.52
N LEU A 4 52.90 6.76 6.27
CA LEU A 4 51.95 6.72 5.15
C LEU A 4 50.73 5.83 5.42
N ARG A 5 50.90 4.74 6.17
CA ARG A 5 49.80 3.84 6.54
C ARG A 5 48.89 4.45 7.61
N LYS A 6 49.46 5.21 8.56
CA LYS A 6 48.68 5.94 9.58
C LYS A 6 47.92 7.12 8.98
N ASP A 7 48.52 7.83 8.03
CA ASP A 7 47.89 8.94 7.33
C ASP A 7 46.70 8.47 6.46
N GLN A 8 46.85 7.35 5.73
CA GLN A 8 45.76 6.74 4.96
C GLN A 8 44.59 6.23 5.84
N VAL A 9 44.89 5.70 7.02
CA VAL A 9 43.84 5.26 7.97
C VAL A 9 43.10 6.46 8.55
N LYS A 10 43.80 7.57 8.81
CA LYS A 10 43.19 8.79 9.35
C LYS A 10 42.28 9.49 8.34
N VAL A 11 42.73 9.64 7.09
CA VAL A 11 41.93 10.20 5.99
C VAL A 11 40.65 9.38 5.77
N LYS A 12 40.76 8.04 5.74
CA LYS A 12 39.60 7.15 5.58
C LYS A 12 38.61 7.28 6.75
N SER A 13 39.09 7.50 7.96
CA SER A 13 38.24 7.69 9.15
C SER A 13 37.52 9.06 9.18
N GLU A 14 38.13 10.10 8.60
CA GLU A 14 37.53 11.43 8.47
C GLU A 14 36.48 11.48 7.35
N GLU A 15 36.76 10.85 6.20
CA GLU A 15 35.78 10.70 5.11
C GLU A 15 34.53 9.92 5.54
N THR A 16 34.70 8.90 6.40
CA THR A 16 33.57 8.11 6.92
C THR A 16 32.70 8.94 7.86
N LYS A 17 33.31 9.77 8.71
CA LYS A 17 32.61 10.67 9.64
C LYS A 17 31.89 11.81 8.94
N GLU A 18 32.51 12.41 7.91
CA GLU A 18 31.84 13.43 7.09
C GLU A 18 30.66 12.83 6.32
N ALA A 19 30.78 11.61 5.79
CA ALA A 19 29.69 10.93 5.09
C ALA A 19 28.53 10.55 6.02
N GLU A 20 28.81 10.16 7.26
CA GLU A 20 27.80 9.90 8.30
C GLU A 20 27.08 11.20 8.72
N GLN A 21 27.83 12.27 9.02
CA GLN A 21 27.24 13.59 9.34
C GLN A 21 26.39 14.16 8.20
N LYS A 22 26.80 13.98 6.95
CA LYS A 22 26.07 14.44 5.77
C LYS A 22 24.81 13.61 5.51
N LYS A 23 24.76 12.35 5.95
CA LYS A 23 23.55 11.52 5.90
C LYS A 23 22.54 11.97 6.95
N ASP A 24 22.99 12.19 8.19
CA ASP A 24 22.11 12.62 9.29
C ASP A 24 21.47 13.98 9.00
N THR A 25 22.24 14.96 8.49
CA THR A 25 21.69 16.27 8.09
C THR A 25 20.71 16.20 6.92
N ASN A 26 20.87 15.24 5.99
CA ASN A 26 19.91 15.06 4.90
C ASN A 26 18.60 14.39 5.38
N LEU A 27 18.67 13.51 6.38
CA LEU A 27 17.49 12.88 6.97
C LEU A 27 16.65 13.89 7.76
N GLU A 28 17.30 14.72 8.59
CA GLU A 28 16.62 15.81 9.31
C GLU A 28 15.93 16.80 8.35
N PHE A 29 16.59 17.15 7.24
CA PHE A 29 15.99 18.01 6.21
C PHE A 29 14.75 17.37 5.54
N ILE A 30 14.76 16.05 5.33
CA ILE A 30 13.60 15.33 4.75
C ILE A 30 12.41 15.36 5.72
N ASP A 31 12.65 15.14 7.01
CA ASP A 31 11.60 15.17 8.02
C ASP A 31 10.95 16.56 8.13
N ASP A 32 11.76 17.63 8.09
CA ASP A 32 11.28 19.01 8.06
C ASP A 32 10.40 19.30 6.83
N VAL A 33 10.81 18.82 5.65
CA VAL A 33 10.04 18.98 4.41
C VAL A 33 8.71 18.23 4.50
N ILE A 34 8.72 17.00 5.03
CA ILE A 34 7.52 16.21 5.25
C ILE A 34 6.55 16.94 6.18
N GLU A 35 7.04 17.47 7.31
CA GLU A 35 6.21 18.21 8.28
C GLU A 35 5.61 19.49 7.65
N GLN A 36 6.39 20.20 6.82
CA GLN A 36 5.89 21.38 6.11
C GLN A 36 4.79 21.03 5.10
N ILE A 37 4.88 19.88 4.43
CA ILE A 37 3.85 19.41 3.51
C ILE A 37 2.59 19.01 4.30
N GLU A 38 2.72 18.24 5.38
CA GLU A 38 1.58 17.84 6.23
C GLU A 38 0.85 19.06 6.83
N LYS A 39 1.57 20.10 7.27
CA LYS A 39 0.97 21.34 7.75
C LYS A 39 0.15 22.07 6.68
N LYS A 40 0.55 21.97 5.40
CA LYS A 40 -0.12 22.67 4.28
C LYS A 40 -1.27 21.88 3.67
N PHE A 41 -1.13 20.56 3.54
CA PHE A 41 -2.06 19.73 2.78
C PHE A 41 -2.84 18.71 3.63
N GLY A 42 -2.53 18.63 4.93
CA GLY A 42 -3.20 17.79 5.91
C GLY A 42 -2.38 16.56 6.33
N PRO A 43 -2.79 15.88 7.42
CA PRO A 43 -2.09 14.70 7.93
C PRO A 43 -1.99 13.60 6.86
N GLY A 44 -0.80 13.01 6.68
CA GLY A 44 -0.57 11.93 5.72
C GLY A 44 -0.42 12.37 4.26
N SER A 45 -0.34 13.68 3.97
CA SER A 45 -0.09 14.18 2.61
C SER A 45 1.34 13.92 2.10
N ALA A 46 2.29 13.72 3.00
CA ALA A 46 3.63 13.27 2.70
C ALA A 46 4.12 12.40 3.85
N THR A 47 4.80 11.30 3.52
CA THR A 47 5.39 10.43 4.52
C THR A 47 6.42 9.51 3.87
N THR A 48 7.26 8.87 4.67
CA THR A 48 8.22 7.88 4.18
C THR A 48 7.54 6.52 3.98
N LEU A 49 8.00 5.75 3.00
CA LEU A 49 7.40 4.47 2.61
C LEU A 49 7.40 3.44 3.76
N GLU A 50 8.38 3.53 4.66
CA GLU A 50 8.55 2.65 5.82
C GLU A 50 7.65 3.04 7.00
N SER A 51 6.94 4.17 6.92
CA SER A 51 6.10 4.62 8.02
C SER A 51 4.75 3.89 8.06
N ASP A 52 4.41 3.31 9.21
CA ASP A 52 3.07 2.76 9.46
C ASP A 52 1.96 3.83 9.41
N LYS A 53 2.33 5.13 9.42
CA LYS A 53 1.41 6.27 9.34
C LYS A 53 0.55 6.25 8.09
N ILE A 54 1.03 5.67 6.98
CA ILE A 54 0.28 5.56 5.71
C ILE A 54 -1.10 4.91 5.92
N PHE A 55 -1.19 3.95 6.84
CA PHE A 55 -2.38 3.13 7.07
C PHE A 55 -3.15 3.50 8.33
N SER A 56 -2.64 4.42 9.15
CA SER A 56 -3.26 4.83 10.43
C SER A 56 -4.70 5.34 10.30
N HIS A 57 -5.07 5.85 9.13
CA HIS A 57 -6.41 6.38 8.83
C HIS A 57 -7.32 5.38 8.09
N VAL A 58 -6.90 4.13 7.90
CA VAL A 58 -7.72 3.10 7.22
C VAL A 58 -8.60 2.41 8.27
N PRO A 59 -9.95 2.50 8.15
CA PRO A 59 -10.86 2.00 9.17
C PRO A 59 -11.00 0.47 9.18
N GLY A 60 -10.57 -0.22 8.13
CA GLY A 60 -10.62 -1.67 8.02
C GLY A 60 -10.27 -2.16 6.61
N TYR A 61 -10.36 -3.47 6.41
CA TYR A 61 -9.98 -4.13 5.16
C TYR A 61 -11.01 -5.21 4.78
N ILE A 62 -11.21 -5.44 3.49
CA ILE A 62 -12.00 -6.56 2.96
C ILE A 62 -11.04 -7.54 2.28
N SER A 63 -11.02 -8.80 2.73
CA SER A 63 -10.12 -9.81 2.14
C SER A 63 -10.42 -10.01 0.66
N THR A 64 -9.35 -10.20 -0.12
CA THR A 64 -9.46 -10.57 -1.53
C THR A 64 -9.82 -12.04 -1.74
N GLN A 65 -9.93 -12.82 -0.64
CA GLN A 65 -10.04 -14.28 -0.63
C GLN A 65 -8.84 -15.01 -1.25
N CYS A 66 -7.75 -14.28 -1.51
CA CYS A 66 -6.46 -14.79 -1.92
C CYS A 66 -5.42 -14.41 -0.87
N THR A 67 -5.05 -15.36 0.00
CA THR A 67 -4.11 -15.10 1.10
C THR A 67 -2.78 -14.51 0.64
N ALA A 68 -2.27 -14.98 -0.51
CA ALA A 68 -1.02 -14.47 -1.07
C ALA A 68 -1.13 -13.00 -1.50
N LEU A 69 -2.29 -12.60 -2.04
CA LEU A 69 -2.54 -11.22 -2.44
C LEU A 69 -2.75 -10.31 -1.22
N ASP A 70 -3.52 -10.76 -0.23
CA ASP A 70 -3.69 -10.03 1.03
C ASP A 70 -2.32 -9.79 1.69
N TRP A 71 -1.48 -10.82 1.76
CA TRP A 71 -0.10 -10.69 2.25
C TRP A 71 0.74 -9.72 1.42
N ALA A 72 0.63 -9.74 0.09
CA ALA A 72 1.36 -8.83 -0.78
C ALA A 72 0.93 -7.36 -0.61
N ILE A 73 -0.35 -7.12 -0.30
CA ILE A 73 -0.86 -5.79 0.09
C ILE A 73 -0.29 -5.35 1.45
N GLY A 74 0.17 -6.32 2.26
CA GLY A 74 0.76 -6.10 3.58
C GLY A 74 -0.28 -5.97 4.70
N ARG A 75 -1.54 -6.32 4.42
CA ARG A 75 -2.72 -6.17 5.31
C ARG A 75 -3.74 -7.28 5.02
N GLU A 76 -4.91 -7.24 5.64
CA GLU A 76 -5.95 -8.28 5.50
C GLU A 76 -6.83 -8.12 4.24
N GLY A 77 -6.36 -7.40 3.22
CA GLY A 77 -7.03 -7.22 1.93
C GLY A 77 -7.15 -5.78 1.47
N VAL A 78 -8.22 -5.45 0.73
CA VAL A 78 -8.43 -4.11 0.16
C VAL A 78 -8.89 -3.11 1.22
N PRO A 79 -8.30 -1.89 1.29
CA PRO A 79 -8.60 -0.92 2.34
C PRO A 79 -9.97 -0.26 2.17
N LEU A 80 -10.73 -0.17 3.26
CA LEU A 80 -11.98 0.57 3.32
C LEU A 80 -11.73 2.09 3.28
N GLY A 81 -12.69 2.84 2.71
CA GLY A 81 -12.61 4.30 2.60
C GLY A 81 -11.57 4.80 1.60
N ARG A 82 -11.04 3.92 0.73
CA ARG A 82 -10.06 4.23 -0.31
C ARG A 82 -10.51 3.67 -1.66
N LEU A 83 -10.04 4.29 -2.74
CA LEU A 83 -10.20 3.75 -4.09
C LEU A 83 -9.11 2.69 -4.33
N THR A 84 -9.51 1.51 -4.78
CA THR A 84 -8.61 0.42 -5.19
C THR A 84 -8.84 0.12 -6.66
N GLU A 85 -7.77 0.11 -7.46
CA GLU A 85 -7.82 -0.24 -8.89
C GLU A 85 -7.23 -1.64 -9.11
N ILE A 86 -7.97 -2.49 -9.84
CA ILE A 86 -7.51 -3.81 -10.28
C ILE A 86 -7.40 -3.76 -11.81
N SER A 87 -6.18 -3.73 -12.33
CA SER A 87 -5.90 -3.61 -13.76
C SER A 87 -5.14 -4.84 -14.29
N GLY A 88 -5.22 -5.04 -15.60
CA GLY A 88 -4.62 -6.20 -16.28
C GLY A 88 -5.29 -6.51 -17.62
N THR A 89 -4.65 -7.35 -18.42
CA THR A 89 -5.17 -7.75 -19.74
C THR A 89 -6.51 -8.49 -19.63
N GLU A 90 -7.23 -8.60 -20.74
CA GLU A 90 -8.44 -9.42 -20.77
C GLU A 90 -8.15 -10.87 -20.30
N ALA A 91 -9.15 -11.50 -19.69
CA ALA A 91 -9.06 -12.87 -19.15
C ALA A 91 -8.08 -13.09 -17.98
N THR A 92 -7.55 -12.05 -17.32
CA THR A 92 -6.73 -12.18 -16.10
C THR A 92 -7.55 -12.27 -14.80
N SER A 93 -8.83 -12.62 -14.89
CA SER A 93 -9.71 -12.82 -13.72
C SER A 93 -9.98 -11.57 -12.87
N LYS A 94 -9.85 -10.35 -13.43
CA LYS A 94 -10.18 -9.09 -12.73
C LYS A 94 -11.60 -9.09 -12.15
N THR A 95 -12.59 -9.44 -12.98
CA THR A 95 -13.99 -9.53 -12.59
C THR A 95 -14.22 -10.61 -11.53
N ALA A 96 -13.51 -11.73 -11.63
CA ALA A 96 -13.56 -12.81 -10.63
C ALA A 96 -13.10 -12.32 -9.25
N LEU A 97 -11.95 -11.63 -9.23
CA LEU A 97 -11.38 -11.06 -8.02
C LEU A 97 -12.33 -10.01 -7.42
N GLY A 98 -12.89 -9.14 -8.24
CA GLY A 98 -13.91 -8.18 -7.82
C GLY A 98 -15.11 -8.86 -7.17
N ILE A 99 -15.64 -9.93 -7.78
CA ILE A 99 -16.76 -10.69 -7.21
C ILE A 99 -16.41 -11.33 -5.86
N HIS A 100 -15.19 -11.86 -5.69
CA HIS A 100 -14.74 -12.38 -4.39
C HIS A 100 -14.71 -11.30 -3.31
N ILE A 101 -14.19 -10.11 -3.64
CA ILE A 101 -14.17 -8.96 -2.72
C ILE A 101 -15.59 -8.53 -2.35
N LEU A 102 -16.50 -8.45 -3.33
CA LEU A 102 -17.91 -8.10 -3.08
C LEU A 102 -18.62 -9.15 -2.21
N ALA A 103 -18.36 -10.43 -2.44
CA ALA A 103 -18.91 -11.52 -1.63
C ALA A 103 -18.40 -11.47 -0.19
N GLU A 104 -17.10 -11.19 0.02
CA GLU A 104 -16.53 -11.04 1.35
C GLU A 104 -17.08 -9.79 2.06
N CYS A 105 -17.29 -8.68 1.33
CA CYS A 105 -17.98 -7.50 1.86
C CYS A 105 -19.39 -7.85 2.37
N GLN A 106 -20.20 -8.55 1.57
CA GLN A 106 -21.54 -8.98 1.98
C GLN A 106 -21.49 -9.92 3.20
N LYS A 107 -20.54 -10.86 3.24
CA LYS A 107 -20.35 -11.79 4.36
C LYS A 107 -19.99 -11.08 5.67
N GLN A 108 -19.28 -9.96 5.60
CA GLN A 108 -18.98 -9.10 6.75
C GLN A 108 -20.15 -8.18 7.14
N GLY A 109 -21.33 -8.34 6.51
CA GLY A 109 -22.52 -7.54 6.76
C GLY A 109 -22.55 -6.20 6.01
N GLY A 110 -21.61 -5.99 5.09
CA GLY A 110 -21.59 -4.82 4.22
C GLY A 110 -22.59 -4.91 3.07
N VAL A 111 -22.79 -3.79 2.37
CA VAL A 111 -23.58 -3.72 1.14
C VAL A 111 -22.63 -3.57 -0.04
N ALA A 112 -22.79 -4.43 -1.04
CA ALA A 112 -22.04 -4.41 -2.28
C ALA A 112 -22.90 -3.80 -3.40
N ILE A 113 -22.26 -3.05 -4.31
CA ILE A 113 -22.89 -2.52 -5.52
C ILE A 113 -21.96 -2.87 -6.68
N LEU A 114 -22.53 -3.38 -7.78
CA LEU A 114 -21.80 -3.65 -9.02
C LEU A 114 -22.29 -2.72 -10.13
N ILE A 115 -21.35 -1.98 -10.74
CA ILE A 115 -21.61 -1.18 -11.94
C ILE A 115 -20.97 -1.93 -13.11
N ASP A 116 -21.77 -2.64 -13.90
CA ASP A 116 -21.30 -3.36 -15.08
C ASP A 116 -21.42 -2.47 -16.33
N THR A 117 -20.28 -1.98 -16.82
CA THR A 117 -20.19 -1.19 -18.05
C THR A 117 -19.96 -2.04 -19.30
N GLU A 118 -19.58 -3.31 -19.14
CA GLU A 118 -19.23 -4.21 -20.25
C GLU A 118 -20.37 -5.15 -20.64
N HIS A 119 -21.47 -5.14 -19.87
CA HIS A 119 -22.62 -6.05 -20.04
C HIS A 119 -22.23 -7.54 -20.03
N ALA A 120 -21.18 -7.87 -19.27
CA ALA A 120 -20.58 -9.19 -19.23
C ALA A 120 -20.80 -9.93 -17.89
N PHE A 121 -21.54 -9.33 -16.96
CA PHE A 121 -21.79 -9.95 -15.66
C PHE A 121 -22.67 -11.21 -15.76
N ASP A 122 -22.22 -12.31 -15.13
CA ASP A 122 -22.93 -13.59 -15.03
C ASP A 122 -23.40 -13.85 -13.58
N PRO A 123 -24.69 -13.57 -13.26
CA PRO A 123 -25.21 -13.79 -11.90
C PRO A 123 -25.18 -15.27 -11.44
N PRO A 124 -25.56 -16.27 -12.27
CA PRO A 124 -25.35 -17.68 -11.92
C PRO A 124 -23.92 -18.03 -11.50
N TRP A 125 -22.92 -17.51 -12.20
CA TRP A 125 -21.52 -17.76 -11.84
C TRP A 125 -21.11 -17.01 -10.58
N ALA A 126 -21.50 -15.74 -10.42
CA ALA A 126 -21.20 -14.96 -9.23
C ALA A 126 -21.75 -15.60 -7.94
N ARG A 127 -22.95 -16.20 -8.00
CA ARG A 127 -23.49 -16.97 -6.87
C ARG A 127 -22.64 -18.17 -6.47
N LYS A 128 -22.00 -18.84 -7.43
CA LYS A 128 -21.06 -19.95 -7.12
C LYS A 128 -19.82 -19.47 -6.39
N LEU A 129 -19.44 -18.20 -6.58
CA LEU A 129 -18.34 -17.56 -5.87
C LEU A 129 -18.74 -17.00 -4.50
N GLY A 130 -20.01 -17.16 -4.09
CA GLY A 130 -20.52 -16.74 -2.79
C GLY A 130 -21.17 -15.36 -2.77
N LEU A 131 -21.30 -14.69 -3.91
CA LEU A 131 -21.97 -13.39 -4.01
C LEU A 131 -23.50 -13.58 -3.96
N ASP A 132 -24.17 -12.90 -3.02
CA ASP A 132 -25.63 -12.84 -3.01
C ASP A 132 -26.12 -11.82 -4.04
N THR A 133 -26.38 -12.31 -5.25
CA THR A 133 -26.86 -11.49 -6.37
C THR A 133 -28.27 -10.93 -6.19
N ARG A 134 -29.03 -11.36 -5.15
CA ARG A 134 -30.36 -10.79 -4.87
C ARG A 134 -30.26 -9.50 -4.05
N HIS A 135 -29.17 -9.33 -3.33
CA HIS A 135 -28.87 -8.18 -2.49
C HIS A 135 -27.60 -7.45 -2.99
N LEU A 136 -27.47 -7.37 -4.32
CA LEU A 136 -26.41 -6.69 -5.06
C LEU A 136 -26.94 -5.40 -5.70
#